data_AF-A0A6A6ASY0-F1
#
_entry.id   AF-A0A6A6ASY0-F1
#
_cell.length_a   1.000
_cell.length_b   1.000
_cell.length_c   1.000
_cell.angle_alpha   90.00
_cell.angle_beta   90.00
_cell.angle_gamma   90.00
#
_symmetry.space_group_name_H-M   'P 1'
#
loop_
_entity.id
_entity.type
_entity.pdbx_description
1 polymer ?
#
loop_
_entity_poly.entity_id
_entity_poly.type
_entity_poly.pdbx_seq_one_letter_code
_entity_poly.pdbx_strand_id
1 'polypeptide(L)' 'TGYTDGEGSFSIRLRTKSNSPFGFHLSIVYSICAEINPLNFKLLEQVKEYFGGVGSISRSGNMYYYEVSSIK' A
#
# COMPACT_ATOMS: atom_id res chain seq x y z
N THR A 1 15.91 -2.17 -0.04
CA THR A 1 15.55 -1.34 1.12
C THR A 1 15.54 0.13 0.76
N GLY A 2 16.57 0.67 0.10
CA GLY A 2 16.65 2.11 -0.25
C GLY A 2 15.40 2.74 -0.88
N TYR A 3 14.67 2.04 -1.76
CA TYR A 3 13.42 2.56 -2.32
C TYR A 3 12.31 2.70 -1.28
N THR A 4 12.21 1.74 -0.34
CA THR A 4 11.31 1.82 0.81
C THR A 4 11.73 2.94 1.76
N ASP A 5 13.03 3.15 1.93
CA ASP A 5 13.54 4.20 2.83
C ASP A 5 13.24 5.60 2.29
N GLY A 6 13.10 5.76 0.96
CA GLY A 6 12.74 7.02 0.31
C GLY A 6 11.22 7.25 0.15
N GLU A 7 10.52 6.29 -0.46
CA GLU A 7 9.12 6.46 -0.90
C GLU A 7 8.12 5.58 -0.11
N GLY A 8 8.63 4.75 0.79
CA GLY A 8 7.84 3.79 1.54
C GLY A 8 7.30 4.33 2.85
N SER A 9 6.22 3.71 3.33
CA SER A 9 5.64 4.00 4.63
C SER A 9 5.12 2.74 5.30
N PHE A 10 5.36 2.61 6.60
CA PHE A 10 4.71 1.64 7.47
C PHE A 10 3.76 2.39 8.40
N SER A 11 2.47 2.05 8.35
CA SER A 11 1.43 2.76 9.09
C SER A 11 0.44 1.79 9.73
N ILE A 12 -0.24 2.26 10.78
CA ILE A 12 -1.36 1.57 11.41
C ILE A 12 -2.62 2.35 11.06
N ARG A 13 -3.57 1.67 10.40
CA ARG A 13 -4.86 2.24 10.00
C ARG A 13 -5.94 1.75 10.94
N LEU A 14 -6.56 2.68 11.69
CA LEU A 14 -7.73 2.40 12.52
C LEU A 14 -8.98 2.94 11.81
N ARG A 15 -9.95 2.09 11.54
CA ARG A 15 -11.24 2.46 10.94
C ARG A 15 -12.37 2.17 11.92
N THR A 16 -13.36 3.03 12.01
CA THR A 16 -14.60 2.73 12.73
C THR A 16 -15.37 1.66 11.96
N LYS A 17 -15.86 0.64 12.67
CA LYS A 17 -16.64 -0.46 12.12
C LYS A 17 -17.62 -0.93 13.19
N SER A 18 -18.89 -0.53 13.06
CA SER A 18 -19.97 -0.84 14.03
C SER A 18 -20.13 -2.33 14.32
N ASN A 19 -19.80 -3.18 13.35
CA ASN A 19 -19.97 -4.63 13.44
C ASN A 19 -18.74 -5.35 14.00
N SER A 20 -17.70 -4.65 14.43
CA SER A 20 -16.59 -5.29 15.16
C SER A 20 -16.86 -5.24 16.67
N PRO A 21 -16.33 -6.19 17.46
CA PRO A 21 -16.59 -6.26 18.90
C PRO A 21 -16.28 -4.97 19.67
N PHE A 22 -15.33 -4.18 19.18
CA PHE A 22 -14.87 -2.95 19.82
C PHE A 22 -15.22 -1.68 19.02
N GLY A 23 -16.02 -1.79 17.94
CA GLY A 23 -16.38 -0.66 17.09
C GLY A 23 -15.26 -0.16 16.16
N PHE A 24 -14.09 -0.82 16.15
CA PHE A 24 -12.96 -0.49 15.29
C PHE A 24 -12.40 -1.70 14.53
N HIS A 25 -11.74 -1.43 13.41
CA HIS A 25 -10.92 -2.37 12.66
C HIS A 25 -9.52 -1.80 12.50
N LEU A 26 -8.53 -2.59 12.89
CA LEU A 26 -7.11 -2.23 12.82
C LEU A 26 -6.45 -2.98 11.65
N SER A 27 -5.63 -2.27 10.89
CA SER A 27 -4.83 -2.86 9.81
C SER A 27 -3.42 -2.29 9.86
N ILE A 28 -2.41 -3.15 9.73
CA ILE A 28 -1.02 -2.73 9.51
C ILE A 28 -0.83 -2.61 8.00
N VAL A 29 -0.35 -1.46 7.54
CA VAL A 29 -0.25 -1.15 6.12
C VAL A 29 1.17 -0.75 5.78
N TYR A 30 1.76 -1.47 4.82
CA TYR A 30 2.92 -1.01 4.09
C TYR A 30 2.47 -0.35 2.79
N SER A 31 3.04 0.79 2.43
CA SER A 31 2.75 1.46 1.17
C SER A 31 3.98 2.06 0.51
N ILE A 32 3.95 2.17 -0.81
CA ILE A 32 4.86 3.01 -1.61
C ILE A 32 4.00 3.93 -2.47
N CYS A 33 4.36 5.20 -2.51
CA CYS A 33 3.70 6.20 -3.34
C CYS A 33 4.60 6.64 -4.48
N ALA A 34 4.04 6.93 -5.65
CA ALA A 34 4.78 7.52 -6.77
C ALA A 34 3.86 8.37 -7.64
N GLU A 35 4.39 9.41 -8.28
CA GLU A 35 3.62 10.23 -9.24
C GLU A 35 3.14 9.39 -10.43
N ILE A 36 2.02 9.79 -11.03
CA ILE A 36 1.50 9.15 -12.23
C ILE A 36 2.44 9.36 -13.41
N ASN A 37 3.16 8.28 -13.71
CA ASN A 37 4.02 8.13 -14.86
C ASN A 37 3.99 6.64 -15.27
N PRO A 38 3.92 6.29 -16.57
CA PRO A 38 3.98 4.90 -17.02
C PRO A 38 5.16 4.10 -16.45
N LEU A 39 6.32 4.74 -16.28
CA LEU A 39 7.51 4.12 -15.67
C LEU A 39 7.32 3.84 -14.18
N ASN A 40 6.69 4.77 -13.44
CA ASN A 40 6.39 4.58 -12.03
C ASN A 40 5.36 3.46 -11.83
N PHE A 41 4.33 3.39 -12.69
CA PHE A 41 3.37 2.30 -12.63
C PHE A 41 4.05 0.94 -12.84
N LYS A 42 4.88 0.82 -13.89
CA LYS A 42 5.66 -0.38 -14.16
C LYS A 42 6.61 -0.74 -13.01
N LEU A 43 7.25 0.25 -12.39
CA LEU A 43 8.10 0.03 -11.21
C LEU A 43 7.28 -0.55 -10.04
N LEU A 44 6.09 -0.01 -9.76
CA LEU A 44 5.22 -0.53 -8.71
C LEU A 44 4.72 -1.95 -9.02
N GLU A 45 4.49 -2.29 -10.29
CA GLU A 45 4.19 -3.68 -10.71
C GLU A 45 5.36 -4.62 -10.42
N GLN A 46 6.60 -4.19 -10.69
CA GLN A 46 7.80 -4.97 -10.36
C GLN A 46 8.00 -5.12 -8.86
N VAL A 47 7.70 -4.09 -8.06
CA VAL A 47 7.72 -4.18 -6.60
C VAL A 47 6.69 -5.19 -6.11
N LYS A 48 5.47 -5.16 -6.68
CA LYS A 48 4.43 -6.14 -6.37
C LYS A 48 4.88 -7.57 -6.71
N GLU A 49 5.50 -7.78 -7.86
CA GLU A 49 6.06 -9.07 -8.26
C GLU A 49 7.19 -9.52 -7.31
N TYR A 50 8.09 -8.62 -6.92
CA TYR A 50 9.15 -8.88 -5.93
C TYR A 50 8.58 -9.37 -4.59
N PHE A 51 7.43 -8.85 -4.16
CA PHE A 51 6.71 -9.30 -2.97
C PHE A 51 5.78 -10.52 -3.21
N GLY A 52 5.98 -11.27 -4.30
CA GLY A 52 5.23 -12.48 -4.61
C GLY A 52 3.81 -12.23 -5.11
N GLY A 53 3.55 -11.05 -5.70
CA GLY A 53 2.24 -10.67 -6.24
C GLY A 53 1.22 -10.22 -5.19
N VAL A 54 1.64 -10.04 -3.93
CA VAL A 54 0.77 -9.57 -2.83
C VAL A 54 0.50 -8.07 -2.94
N GLY A 55 -0.60 -7.60 -2.37
CA GLY A 55 -0.97 -6.19 -2.36
C GLY A 55 -1.67 -5.71 -3.63
N SER A 56 -2.01 -4.42 -3.62
CA SER A 56 -2.76 -3.77 -4.69
C SER A 56 -2.15 -2.44 -5.06
N ILE A 57 -2.15 -2.13 -6.35
CA ILE A 57 -1.83 -0.81 -6.87
C ILE A 57 -3.15 -0.07 -7.11
N SER A 58 -3.27 1.12 -6.56
CA SER A 58 -4.43 1.99 -6.72
C SER A 58 -3.98 3.38 -7.16
N ARG A 59 -4.91 4.16 -7.72
CA ARG A 59 -4.67 5.55 -8.12
C ARG A 59 -5.49 6.46 -7.23
N SER A 60 -4.86 7.52 -6.70
CA SER A 60 -5.56 8.60 -6.00
C SER A 60 -4.95 9.94 -6.41
N GLY A 61 -5.78 10.84 -6.94
CA GLY A 61 -5.31 12.10 -7.53
C GLY A 61 -4.28 11.87 -8.64
N ASN A 62 -3.11 12.49 -8.47
CA ASN A 62 -1.96 12.40 -9.38
C ASN A 62 -0.88 11.40 -8.90
N MET A 63 -1.24 10.46 -8.03
CA MET A 63 -0.31 9.46 -7.51
C MET A 63 -0.85 8.03 -7.67
N TYR A 64 0.09 7.10 -7.84
CA TYR A 64 -0.11 5.67 -7.66
C TYR A 64 0.33 5.27 -6.25
N TYR A 65 -0.43 4.35 -5.66
CA TYR A 65 -0.16 3.77 -4.35
C TYR A 65 -0.10 2.26 -4.49
N TYR A 66 1.06 1.66 -4.21
CA TYR A 66 1.15 0.25 -3.91
C TYR A 66 0.91 0.06 -2.41
N GLU A 67 -0.08 -0.75 -2.02
CA GLU A 67 -0.38 -1.04 -0.61
C GLU A 67 -0.42 -2.55 -0.33
N VAL A 68 0.19 -2.96 0.77
CA VAL A 68 0.06 -4.28 1.39
C VAL A 68 -0.55 -4.08 2.77
N SER A 69 -1.77 -4.59 2.98
CA SER A 69 -2.51 -4.47 4.25
C SER A 69 -2.98 -5.82 4.83
N SER A 70 -2.76 -6.89 4.07
CA SER A 70 -3.00 -8.28 4.48
C SER A 70 -2.07 -9.17 3.68
N ILE A 71 -1.45 -10.12 4.36
CA ILE A 71 -0.82 -11.28 3.71
C ILE A 71 -1.95 -12.31 3.62
N LYS A 72 -2.20 -12.85 2.43
CA LYS A 72 -3.17 -13.93 2.27
C LYS A 72 -2.63 -15.21 2.92
#